data_AF-A0A919M048-F1
#
_entry.id   AF-A0A919M048-F1
#
_cell.length_a   1.000
_cell.length_b   1.000
_cell.length_c   1.000
_cell.angle_alpha   90.00
_cell.angle_beta   90.00
_cell.angle_gamma   90.00
#
_symmetry.space_group_name_H-M   'P 1'
#
loop_
_entity.id
_entity.type
_entity.pdbx_description
1 polymer ?
#
loop_
_entity_poly.entity_id
_entity_poly.type
_entity_poly.pdbx_seq_one_letter_code
_entity_poly.pdbx_strand_id
1 'polypeptide(L)'
;MGVVYKGGLKEMQTSEAGLEEILRGTSIIASPLLDRLRQDKSRAIYLVSCLQNKYLFVDDSFREVTGYAPAELLNKGLEFWIPLIHPENKAGVMESIIEGHRLLLDPDYSVKELRPLNLVYKFKRKEGQWIWLQETKWIIPSHDNVKDFILGSLTDITAQRLNEDLGLLQTASNNSNGLLKAALKYKEANKKQLIDQSQVTEPARNKNIDLLTKREKEILKLISEGLSSKQVSDKLFISINTVETHRRHLLSKLKVKNSIELVKEASKAFWL
;
A
#
# COMPACT_ATOMS: atom_id res chain seq x y z
N MET A 1 4.84 11.13 27.55
CA MET A 1 3.51 11.71 27.81
C MET A 1 2.59 11.26 26.70
N GLY A 2 1.51 10.54 27.06
CA GLY A 2 0.58 9.97 26.09
C GLY A 2 -0.31 11.06 25.48
N VAL A 3 -0.38 11.08 24.14
CA VAL A 3 -1.33 11.93 23.43
C VAL A 3 -2.67 11.22 23.44
N VAL A 4 -3.55 11.69 24.31
CA VAL A 4 -4.96 11.32 24.34
C VAL A 4 -5.62 12.01 23.15
N TYR A 5 -6.06 11.22 22.17
CA TYR A 5 -7.00 11.67 21.13
C TYR A 5 -8.27 12.17 21.83
N LYS A 6 -8.36 13.48 22.07
CA LYS A 6 -9.59 14.14 22.57
C LYS A 6 -10.51 14.38 21.38
N GLY A 7 -11.29 13.36 21.05
CA GLY A 7 -12.25 13.35 19.96
C GLY A 7 -12.38 11.93 19.45
N GLY A 8 -13.42 11.23 19.87
CA GLY A 8 -13.55 9.79 19.72
C GLY A 8 -13.58 9.32 18.27
N LEU A 9 -12.42 8.91 17.73
CA LEU A 9 -12.33 8.00 16.58
C LEU A 9 -12.26 6.55 17.09
N LYS A 10 -13.24 6.13 17.88
CA LYS A 10 -13.44 4.70 18.21
C LYS A 10 -14.16 4.04 17.03
N GLU A 11 -13.52 3.02 16.46
CA GLU A 11 -14.16 1.98 15.61
C GLU A 11 -15.03 2.45 14.43
N MET A 12 -14.73 3.58 13.79
CA MET A 12 -15.49 3.98 12.59
C MET A 12 -14.96 3.29 11.33
N GLN A 13 -15.78 2.42 10.73
CA GLN A 13 -15.95 2.40 9.28
C GLN A 13 -16.70 3.68 8.93
N THR A 14 -16.13 4.49 8.05
CA THR A 14 -16.70 5.80 7.74
C THR A 14 -17.63 5.69 6.55
N SER A 15 -18.84 6.24 6.68
CA SER A 15 -19.72 6.48 5.55
C SER A 15 -19.13 7.54 4.61
N GLU A 16 -19.76 7.77 3.47
CA GLU A 16 -19.40 8.88 2.56
C GLU A 16 -19.33 10.24 3.29
N ALA A 17 -20.27 10.49 4.21
CA ALA A 17 -20.26 11.71 5.02
C ALA A 17 -19.05 11.75 5.97
N GLY A 18 -18.66 10.61 6.54
CA GLY A 18 -17.47 10.51 7.39
C GLY A 18 -16.16 10.66 6.61
N LEU A 19 -16.09 10.16 5.37
CA LEU A 19 -14.96 10.42 4.48
C LEU A 19 -14.81 11.92 4.22
N GLU A 20 -15.89 12.60 3.86
CA GLU A 20 -15.87 14.05 3.62
C GLU A 20 -15.47 14.85 4.86
N GLU A 21 -15.98 14.47 6.03
CA GLU A 21 -15.61 15.12 7.29
C GLU A 21 -14.09 15.01 7.56
N ILE A 22 -13.53 13.81 7.41
CA ILE A 22 -12.09 13.58 7.53
C ILE A 22 -11.33 14.43 6.50
N LEU A 23 -11.74 14.41 5.23
CA LEU A 23 -11.01 15.12 4.17
C LEU A 23 -11.15 16.65 4.25
N ARG A 24 -12.26 17.19 4.75
CA ARG A 24 -12.40 18.64 5.00
C ARG A 24 -11.47 19.10 6.12
N GLY A 25 -11.23 18.22 7.08
CA GLY A 25 -10.40 18.48 8.23
C GLY A 25 -8.88 18.39 8.00
N THR A 26 -8.48 17.62 7.01
CA THR A 26 -7.08 17.24 6.76
C THR A 26 -6.29 18.30 5.98
N SER A 27 -6.82 18.75 4.84
CA SER A 27 -6.14 19.71 3.96
C SER A 27 -7.11 20.33 2.97
N ILE A 28 -6.86 21.60 2.62
CA ILE A 28 -7.60 22.35 1.58
C ILE A 28 -7.60 21.60 0.23
N ILE A 29 -6.57 20.79 -0.03
CA ILE A 29 -6.38 20.08 -1.31
C ILE A 29 -7.11 18.72 -1.34
N ALA A 30 -7.41 18.13 -0.18
CA ALA A 30 -7.94 16.76 -0.10
C ALA A 30 -9.38 16.66 -0.61
N SER A 31 -10.25 17.62 -0.26
CA SER A 31 -11.65 17.63 -0.73
C SER A 31 -11.76 17.82 -2.26
N PRO A 32 -11.07 18.82 -2.88
CA PRO A 32 -11.05 18.95 -4.35
C PRO A 32 -10.43 17.75 -5.08
N LEU A 33 -9.50 17.03 -4.45
CA LEU A 33 -8.99 15.78 -5.00
C LEU A 33 -10.09 14.71 -5.02
N LEU A 34 -10.79 14.50 -3.91
CA LEU A 34 -11.88 13.53 -3.84
C LEU A 34 -12.98 13.82 -4.88
N ASP A 35 -13.37 15.09 -5.03
CA ASP A 35 -14.39 15.49 -6.02
C ASP A 35 -13.95 15.14 -7.45
N ARG A 36 -12.68 15.39 -7.80
CA ARG A 36 -12.14 15.01 -9.11
C ARG A 36 -12.11 13.49 -9.30
N LEU A 37 -11.76 12.73 -8.27
CA LEU A 37 -11.75 11.27 -8.36
C LEU A 37 -13.16 10.71 -8.57
N ARG A 38 -14.17 11.30 -7.91
CA ARG A 38 -15.59 10.89 -8.02
C ARG A 38 -16.23 11.21 -9.37
N GLN A 39 -15.69 12.15 -10.15
CA GLN A 39 -16.20 12.45 -11.50
C GLN A 39 -16.09 11.24 -12.43
N ASP A 40 -15.09 10.38 -12.20
CA ASP A 40 -14.88 9.15 -12.94
C ASP A 40 -15.48 7.96 -12.18
N LYS A 41 -16.72 7.60 -12.52
CA LYS A 41 -17.43 6.47 -11.89
C LYS A 41 -16.82 5.10 -12.21
N SER A 42 -15.91 5.00 -13.17
CA SER A 42 -15.24 3.73 -13.50
C SER A 42 -14.11 3.37 -12.53
N ARG A 43 -13.95 4.16 -11.47
CA ARG A 43 -12.89 4.05 -10.47
C ARG A 43 -13.49 3.83 -9.10
N ALA A 44 -12.86 2.94 -8.35
CA ALA A 44 -13.14 2.74 -6.95
C ALA A 44 -12.21 3.60 -6.08
N ILE A 45 -12.73 4.13 -4.98
CA ILE A 45 -12.01 5.00 -4.05
C ILE A 45 -11.95 4.30 -2.69
N TYR A 46 -10.80 4.37 -2.04
CA TYR A 46 -10.63 3.89 -0.67
C TYR A 46 -9.80 4.85 0.18
N LEU A 47 -10.03 4.82 1.48
CA LEU A 47 -9.25 5.53 2.48
C LEU A 47 -8.71 4.52 3.50
N VAL A 48 -7.43 4.63 3.82
CA VAL A 48 -6.78 3.86 4.90
C VAL A 48 -6.18 4.82 5.91
N SER A 49 -6.36 4.54 7.19
CA SER A 49 -5.56 5.16 8.27
C SER A 49 -4.37 4.26 8.53
N CYS A 50 -3.17 4.81 8.35
CA CYS A 50 -1.92 4.10 8.55
C CYS A 50 -1.58 4.01 10.04
N LEU A 51 -1.99 4.98 10.85
CA LEU A 51 -1.82 4.91 12.30
C LEU A 51 -2.71 3.84 12.93
N GLN A 52 -3.93 3.66 12.41
CA GLN A 52 -4.86 2.64 12.88
C GLN A 52 -4.70 1.29 12.15
N ASN A 53 -3.85 1.24 11.12
CA ASN A 53 -3.64 0.09 10.24
C ASN A 53 -4.95 -0.53 9.74
N LYS A 54 -5.88 0.32 9.25
CA LYS A 54 -7.20 -0.13 8.83
C LYS A 54 -7.76 0.69 7.68
N TYR A 55 -8.50 0.01 6.80
CA TYR A 55 -9.32 0.68 5.78
C TYR A 55 -10.52 1.32 6.47
N LEU A 56 -10.70 2.62 6.26
CA LEU A 56 -11.80 3.41 6.82
C LEU A 56 -12.97 3.47 5.87
N PHE A 57 -12.68 3.51 4.57
CA PHE A 57 -13.66 3.70 3.51
C PHE A 57 -13.25 2.91 2.27
N VAL A 58 -14.24 2.34 1.59
CA VAL A 58 -14.16 1.76 0.24
C VAL A 58 -15.53 2.01 -0.38
N ASP A 59 -15.58 2.66 -1.54
CA ASP A 59 -16.84 2.96 -2.22
C ASP A 59 -17.46 1.75 -2.94
N ASP A 60 -18.70 1.91 -3.39
CA ASP A 60 -19.45 0.83 -4.07
C ASP A 60 -18.89 0.48 -5.45
N SER A 61 -18.24 1.43 -6.12
CA SER A 61 -17.56 1.23 -7.41
C SER A 61 -16.47 0.14 -7.33
N PHE A 62 -15.96 -0.15 -6.13
CA PHE A 62 -15.07 -1.28 -5.88
C PHE A 62 -15.63 -2.62 -6.38
N ARG A 63 -16.94 -2.82 -6.28
CA ARG A 63 -17.59 -4.03 -6.78
C ARG A 63 -17.53 -4.12 -8.29
N GLU A 64 -17.71 -3.01 -9.00
CA GLU A 64 -17.66 -2.98 -10.46
C GLU A 64 -16.24 -3.22 -10.98
N VAL A 65 -15.24 -2.66 -10.29
CA VAL A 65 -13.82 -2.81 -10.65
C VAL A 65 -13.28 -4.21 -10.35
N THR A 66 -13.65 -4.80 -9.21
CA THR A 66 -12.99 -6.03 -8.70
C THR A 66 -13.90 -7.27 -8.69
N GLY A 67 -15.21 -7.08 -8.74
CA GLY A 67 -16.22 -8.11 -8.50
C GLY A 67 -16.45 -8.46 -7.01
N TYR A 68 -15.63 -7.94 -6.10
CA TYR A 68 -15.72 -8.22 -4.65
C TYR A 68 -16.56 -7.16 -3.92
N ALA A 69 -17.11 -7.52 -2.76
CA ALA A 69 -17.84 -6.54 -1.97
C ALA A 69 -16.86 -5.57 -1.29
N PRO A 70 -17.18 -4.27 -1.17
CA PRO A 70 -16.34 -3.29 -0.44
C PRO A 70 -15.98 -3.76 0.97
N ALA A 71 -16.92 -4.42 1.65
CA ALA A 71 -16.76 -4.99 2.98
C ALA A 71 -15.60 -6.01 3.07
N GLU A 72 -15.21 -6.67 1.99
CA GLU A 72 -14.09 -7.63 2.01
C GLU A 72 -12.76 -6.92 2.23
N LEU A 73 -12.52 -5.82 1.49
CA LEU A 73 -11.33 -4.99 1.68
C LEU A 73 -11.40 -4.19 2.99
N LEU A 74 -12.56 -3.63 3.34
CA LEU A 74 -12.75 -2.89 4.59
C LEU A 74 -12.41 -3.73 5.83
N ASN A 75 -12.88 -4.98 5.87
CA ASN A 75 -12.75 -5.81 7.07
C ASN A 75 -11.42 -6.59 7.13
N LYS A 76 -10.92 -7.06 5.98
CA LYS A 76 -9.76 -7.97 5.91
C LYS A 76 -8.48 -7.26 5.44
N GLY A 77 -8.60 -6.06 4.86
CA GLY A 77 -7.47 -5.27 4.41
C GLY A 77 -6.52 -6.01 3.47
N LEU A 78 -5.22 -5.89 3.74
CA LEU A 78 -4.18 -6.48 2.91
C LEU A 78 -4.19 -8.02 2.89
N GLU A 79 -4.75 -8.68 3.91
CA GLU A 79 -4.87 -10.15 3.93
C GLU A 79 -5.81 -10.66 2.84
N PHE A 80 -6.84 -9.88 2.53
CA PHE A 80 -7.71 -10.13 1.39
C PHE A 80 -7.06 -9.72 0.08
N TRP A 81 -6.34 -8.58 0.06
CA TRP A 81 -5.80 -8.01 -1.16
C TRP A 81 -4.60 -8.78 -1.74
N ILE A 82 -3.62 -9.12 -0.90
CA ILE A 82 -2.33 -9.69 -1.33
C ILE A 82 -2.48 -11.02 -2.10
N PRO A 83 -3.35 -11.97 -1.69
CA PRO A 83 -3.56 -13.21 -2.43
C PRO A 83 -4.12 -13.03 -3.85
N LEU A 84 -4.77 -11.90 -4.12
CA LEU A 84 -5.40 -11.59 -5.41
C LEU A 84 -4.44 -10.94 -6.40
N ILE A 85 -3.23 -10.60 -5.97
CA ILE A 85 -2.17 -10.05 -6.83
C ILE A 85 -1.43 -11.19 -7.51
N HIS A 86 -1.19 -11.06 -8.82
CA HIS A 86 -0.40 -12.04 -9.56
C HIS A 86 1.02 -12.17 -8.96
N PRO A 87 1.57 -13.39 -8.79
CA PRO A 87 2.85 -13.60 -8.11
C PRO A 87 4.00 -12.72 -8.60
N GLU A 88 4.09 -12.51 -9.92
CA GLU A 88 5.13 -11.68 -10.54
C GLU A 88 5.06 -10.18 -10.16
N ASN A 89 3.89 -9.71 -9.70
CA ASN A 89 3.69 -8.32 -9.33
C ASN A 89 3.75 -8.07 -7.82
N LYS A 90 3.82 -9.12 -6.99
CA LYS A 90 3.76 -8.98 -5.53
C LYS A 90 4.90 -8.11 -4.98
N ALA A 91 6.13 -8.30 -5.45
CA ALA A 91 7.27 -7.51 -5.01
C ALA A 91 7.06 -6.01 -5.27
N GLY A 92 6.66 -5.63 -6.49
CA GLY A 92 6.40 -4.23 -6.83
C GLY A 92 5.22 -3.61 -6.06
N VAL A 93 4.20 -4.41 -5.72
CA VAL A 93 3.12 -3.94 -4.84
C VAL A 93 3.62 -3.72 -3.41
N MET A 94 4.43 -4.63 -2.88
CA MET A 94 5.04 -4.46 -1.56
C MET A 94 5.96 -3.25 -1.51
N GLU A 95 6.80 -3.02 -2.51
CA GLU A 95 7.63 -1.81 -2.63
C GLU A 95 6.77 -0.55 -2.64
N SER A 96 5.65 -0.54 -3.36
CA SER A 96 4.73 0.60 -3.39
C SER A 96 4.08 0.87 -2.03
N ILE A 97 3.77 -0.19 -1.26
CA ILE A 97 3.26 -0.07 0.11
C ILE A 97 4.36 0.52 1.01
N ILE A 98 5.58 -0.01 0.92
CA ILE A 98 6.73 0.46 1.71
C ILE A 98 7.03 1.93 1.40
N GLU A 99 7.01 2.33 0.13
CA GLU A 99 7.27 3.72 -0.28
C GLU A 99 6.18 4.67 0.24
N GLY A 100 4.90 4.27 0.18
CA GLY A 100 3.82 5.03 0.79
C GLY A 100 4.07 5.28 2.28
N HIS A 101 4.48 4.25 3.02
CA HIS A 101 4.82 4.38 4.44
C HIS A 101 6.08 5.21 4.68
N ARG A 102 7.10 5.10 3.82
CA ARG A 102 8.32 5.91 3.92
C ARG A 102 7.99 7.39 3.83
N LEU A 103 7.15 7.77 2.88
CA LEU A 103 6.72 9.15 2.67
C LEU A 103 5.85 9.69 3.83
N LEU A 104 5.09 8.84 4.54
CA LEU A 104 4.42 9.25 5.78
C LEU A 104 5.42 9.76 6.82
N LEU A 105 6.57 9.10 6.93
CA LEU A 105 7.62 9.40 7.91
C LEU A 105 8.61 10.48 7.46
N ASP A 106 8.59 10.85 6.18
CA ASP A 106 9.54 11.78 5.58
C ASP A 106 9.27 13.23 6.04
N PRO A 107 10.16 13.88 6.82
CA PRO A 107 9.94 15.23 7.32
C PRO A 107 9.85 16.28 6.19
N ASP A 108 10.44 15.99 5.02
CA ASP A 108 10.50 16.92 3.89
C ASP A 108 9.35 16.70 2.89
N TYR A 109 8.47 15.72 3.11
CA TYR A 109 7.31 15.51 2.25
C TYR A 109 6.33 16.67 2.37
N SER A 110 6.37 17.54 1.34
CA SER A 110 5.52 18.71 1.25
C SER A 110 4.11 18.36 0.79
N VAL A 111 3.15 18.54 1.70
CA VAL A 111 1.71 18.41 1.42
C VAL A 111 1.15 19.50 0.50
N LYS A 112 1.97 20.49 0.09
CA LYS A 112 1.59 21.50 -0.93
C LYS A 112 1.38 20.87 -2.31
N GLU A 113 2.03 19.73 -2.58
CA GLU A 113 1.84 18.95 -3.80
C GLU A 113 1.52 17.51 -3.41
N LEU A 114 0.25 17.11 -3.49
CA LEU A 114 -0.14 15.71 -3.32
C LEU A 114 0.38 14.90 -4.51
N ARG A 115 1.64 14.45 -4.43
CA ARG A 115 2.27 13.65 -5.48
C ARG A 115 1.71 12.22 -5.45
N PRO A 116 1.06 11.76 -6.54
CA PRO A 116 0.51 10.42 -6.59
C PRO A 116 1.61 9.36 -6.70
N LEU A 117 1.47 8.29 -5.93
CA LEU A 117 2.17 7.03 -6.19
C LEU A 117 1.31 6.20 -7.15
N ASN A 118 1.88 5.83 -8.30
CA ASN A 118 1.18 5.06 -9.33
C ASN A 118 1.76 3.66 -9.46
N LEU A 119 0.88 2.67 -9.47
CA LEU A 119 1.23 1.28 -9.67
C LEU A 119 0.23 0.62 -10.63
N VAL A 120 0.73 -0.28 -11.47
CA VAL A 120 -0.09 -1.11 -12.35
C VAL A 120 0.33 -2.56 -12.13
N TYR A 121 -0.64 -3.44 -11.90
CA TYR A 121 -0.39 -4.86 -11.64
C TYR A 121 -1.58 -5.71 -12.08
N LYS A 122 -1.34 -7.03 -12.24
CA LYS A 122 -2.42 -7.97 -12.48
C LYS A 122 -3.14 -8.31 -11.18
N PHE A 123 -4.46 -8.21 -11.22
CA PHE A 123 -5.35 -8.51 -10.10
C PHE A 123 -6.39 -9.54 -10.52
N LYS A 124 -6.69 -10.50 -9.64
CA LYS A 124 -7.68 -11.54 -9.87
C LYS A 124 -9.04 -11.08 -9.37
N ARG A 125 -9.99 -10.88 -10.29
CA ARG A 125 -11.39 -10.60 -9.94
C ARG A 125 -12.07 -11.80 -9.28
N LYS A 126 -13.22 -11.56 -8.66
CA LYS A 126 -14.03 -12.59 -7.98
C LYS A 126 -14.42 -13.78 -8.86
N GLU A 127 -14.69 -13.54 -10.13
CA GLU A 127 -15.03 -14.57 -11.13
C GLU A 127 -13.80 -15.37 -11.60
N GLY A 128 -12.59 -15.00 -11.16
CA GLY A 128 -11.34 -15.68 -11.47
C GLY A 128 -10.56 -15.08 -12.64
N GLN A 129 -11.14 -14.12 -13.37
CA GLN A 129 -10.49 -13.40 -14.46
C GLN A 129 -9.36 -12.49 -13.97
N TRP A 130 -8.25 -12.44 -14.71
CA TRP A 130 -7.15 -11.51 -14.46
C TRP A 130 -7.38 -10.21 -15.20
N ILE A 131 -7.23 -9.09 -14.49
CA ILE A 131 -7.32 -7.74 -15.03
C ILE A 131 -6.04 -6.97 -14.77
N TRP A 132 -5.76 -5.96 -15.59
CA TRP A 132 -4.76 -4.94 -15.28
C TRP A 132 -5.40 -3.87 -14.43
N LEU A 133 -4.99 -3.80 -13.17
CA LEU A 133 -5.47 -2.83 -12.21
C LEU A 133 -4.43 -1.71 -12.06
N GLN A 134 -4.87 -0.47 -12.24
CA GLN A 134 -4.12 0.72 -11.89
C GLN A 134 -4.53 1.20 -10.51
N GLU A 135 -3.56 1.35 -9.62
CA GLU A 135 -3.71 1.92 -8.29
C GLU A 135 -2.96 3.24 -8.22
N THR A 136 -3.66 4.31 -7.83
CA THR A 136 -3.08 5.62 -7.56
C THR A 136 -3.33 6.00 -6.11
N LYS A 137 -2.29 6.42 -5.38
CA LYS A 137 -2.33 6.75 -3.95
C LYS A 137 -1.82 8.16 -3.67
N TRP A 138 -2.47 8.83 -2.73
CA TRP A 138 -2.08 10.13 -2.20
C TRP A 138 -1.99 10.08 -0.69
N ILE A 139 -0.92 10.68 -0.15
CA ILE A 139 -0.71 10.79 1.29
C ILE A 139 -1.37 12.06 1.78
N ILE A 140 -2.32 11.91 2.69
CA ILE A 140 -3.14 13.00 3.19
C ILE A 140 -2.79 13.24 4.68
N PRO A 141 -2.38 14.47 5.04
CA PRO A 141 -2.08 14.82 6.44
C PRO A 141 -3.36 14.88 7.26
N SER A 142 -3.35 14.46 8.51
CA SER A 142 -4.43 14.72 9.48
C SER A 142 -4.43 16.18 9.95
N HIS A 143 -5.45 16.57 10.71
CA HIS A 143 -5.64 17.92 11.28
C HIS A 143 -4.40 18.46 12.02
N ASP A 144 -3.64 17.58 12.69
CA ASP A 144 -2.44 17.95 13.45
C ASP A 144 -1.16 17.98 12.58
N ASN A 145 -1.29 18.03 11.25
CA ASN A 145 -0.22 17.84 10.27
C ASN A 145 0.52 16.50 10.35
N VAL A 146 -0.03 15.52 11.08
CA VAL A 146 0.50 14.16 11.14
C VAL A 146 0.02 13.41 9.90
N LYS A 147 0.93 12.89 9.08
CA LYS A 147 0.56 12.08 7.92
C LYS A 147 0.00 10.73 8.39
N ASP A 148 -1.29 10.54 8.20
CA ASP A 148 -2.02 9.35 8.67
C ASP A 148 -2.73 8.66 7.51
N PHE A 149 -3.38 9.42 6.64
CA PHE A 149 -4.28 8.84 5.67
C PHE A 149 -3.59 8.59 4.33
N ILE A 150 -3.94 7.47 3.71
CA ILE A 150 -3.71 7.28 2.27
C ILE A 150 -5.09 7.23 1.62
N LEU A 151 -5.34 8.19 0.73
CA LEU A 151 -6.45 8.16 -0.20
C LEU A 151 -5.97 7.42 -1.44
N GLY A 152 -6.67 6.36 -1.82
CA GLY A 152 -6.31 5.56 -2.98
C GLY A 152 -7.45 5.42 -3.96
N SER A 153 -7.11 5.14 -5.20
CA SER A 153 -8.06 4.91 -6.26
C SER A 153 -7.65 3.74 -7.15
N LEU A 154 -8.61 2.93 -7.55
CA LEU A 154 -8.43 1.72 -8.33
C LEU A 154 -9.21 1.81 -9.64
N THR A 155 -8.56 1.51 -10.76
CA THR A 155 -9.18 1.54 -12.09
C THR A 155 -8.78 0.29 -12.85
N ASP A 156 -9.75 -0.40 -13.44
CA ASP A 156 -9.48 -1.46 -14.41
C ASP A 156 -9.07 -0.84 -15.75
N ILE A 157 -7.81 -1.06 -16.13
CA ILE A 157 -7.23 -0.52 -17.37
C ILE A 157 -7.06 -1.61 -18.44
N THR A 158 -7.67 -2.78 -18.27
CA THR A 158 -7.49 -3.92 -19.19
C THR A 158 -7.88 -3.57 -20.63
N ALA A 159 -9.05 -2.96 -20.81
CA ALA A 159 -9.52 -2.52 -22.13
C ALA A 159 -8.61 -1.44 -22.73
N GLN A 160 -8.14 -0.50 -21.91
CA GLN A 160 -7.22 0.56 -22.33
C GLN A 160 -5.90 -0.04 -22.83
N ARG A 161 -5.30 -0.97 -22.07
CA ARG A 161 -4.06 -1.65 -22.46
C ARG A 161 -4.23 -2.46 -23.74
N LEU A 162 -5.33 -3.19 -23.88
CA LEU A 162 -5.60 -3.96 -25.10
C LEU A 162 -5.69 -3.05 -26.32
N ASN A 163 -6.40 -1.92 -26.21
CA ASN A 163 -6.52 -0.95 -27.29
C ASN A 163 -5.18 -0.31 -27.66
N GLU A 164 -4.35 0.02 -26.66
CA GLU A 164 -3.00 0.54 -26.92
C GLU A 164 -2.12 -0.49 -27.62
N ASP A 165 -2.15 -1.75 -27.19
CA ASP A 165 -1.32 -2.81 -27.75
C ASP A 165 -1.78 -3.14 -29.19
N LEU A 166 -3.08 -3.14 -29.46
CA LEU A 166 -3.63 -3.24 -30.81
C LEU A 166 -3.20 -2.05 -31.69
N GLY A 167 -3.25 -0.83 -31.16
CA GLY A 167 -2.79 0.37 -31.87
C GLY A 167 -1.29 0.32 -32.21
N LEU A 168 -0.48 -0.25 -31.31
CA LEU A 168 0.94 -0.48 -31.55
C LEU A 168 1.20 -1.50 -32.64
N LEU A 169 0.47 -2.62 -32.64
CA LEU A 169 0.59 -3.64 -33.68
C LEU A 169 0.18 -3.09 -35.06
N GLN A 170 -0.91 -2.32 -35.11
CA GLN A 170 -1.35 -1.67 -36.36
C GLN A 170 -0.32 -0.65 -36.86
N THR A 171 0.25 0.17 -35.99
CA THR A 171 1.28 1.16 -36.37
C THR A 171 2.61 0.51 -36.76
N ALA A 172 3.02 -0.57 -36.08
CA ALA A 172 4.20 -1.37 -36.43
C ALA A 172 4.06 -2.07 -37.78
N SER A 173 2.84 -2.48 -38.16
CA SER A 173 2.58 -3.03 -39.49
C SER A 173 2.64 -1.98 -40.60
N ASN A 174 2.47 -0.69 -40.27
CA ASN A 174 2.26 0.37 -41.27
C ASN A 174 3.50 1.26 -41.53
N ASN A 175 4.52 1.31 -40.66
CA ASN A 175 5.86 1.82 -40.99
C ASN A 175 6.95 1.44 -39.95
N SER A 176 8.22 1.67 -40.32
CA SER A 176 9.41 1.42 -39.50
C SER A 176 9.47 2.19 -38.16
N ASN A 177 8.74 3.30 -38.00
CA ASN A 177 8.64 4.03 -36.72
C ASN A 177 7.73 3.33 -35.70
N GLY A 178 6.81 2.45 -36.13
CA GLY A 178 5.95 1.69 -35.23
C GLY A 178 6.71 0.61 -34.45
N LEU A 179 7.69 -0.05 -35.09
CA LEU A 179 8.65 -0.94 -34.43
C LEU A 179 9.46 -0.22 -33.34
N LEU A 180 9.91 1.02 -33.62
CA LEU A 180 10.63 1.83 -32.64
C LEU A 180 9.75 2.24 -31.45
N LYS A 181 8.49 2.64 -31.67
CA LYS A 181 7.54 2.94 -30.58
C LYS A 181 7.23 1.71 -29.73
N ALA A 182 6.99 0.55 -30.35
CA ALA A 182 6.77 -0.70 -29.64
C ALA A 182 8.00 -1.11 -28.82
N ALA A 183 9.20 -1.00 -29.40
CA ALA A 183 10.46 -1.28 -28.70
C ALA A 183 10.73 -0.31 -27.53
N LEU A 184 10.39 0.98 -27.67
CA LEU A 184 10.49 1.98 -26.59
C LEU A 184 9.49 1.70 -25.46
N LYS A 185 8.22 1.39 -25.75
CA LYS A 185 7.24 1.00 -24.72
C LYS A 185 7.64 -0.29 -24.02
N TYR A 186 8.16 -1.28 -24.75
CA TYR A 186 8.72 -2.50 -24.17
C TYR A 186 9.92 -2.19 -23.26
N LYS A 187 10.79 -1.28 -23.70
CA LYS A 187 11.93 -0.80 -22.90
C LYS A 187 11.48 -0.02 -21.67
N GLU A 188 10.41 0.77 -21.73
CA GLU A 188 9.83 1.52 -20.61
C GLU A 188 9.07 0.63 -19.61
N ALA A 189 8.28 -0.34 -20.09
CA ALA A 189 7.64 -1.35 -19.27
C ALA A 189 8.68 -2.17 -18.49
N ASN A 190 9.85 -2.42 -19.10
CA ASN A 190 10.99 -3.07 -18.47
C ASN A 190 11.98 -2.09 -17.81
N LYS A 191 11.81 -0.76 -17.94
CA LYS A 191 12.70 0.25 -17.31
C LYS A 191 12.51 0.27 -15.80
N LYS A 192 11.34 -0.12 -15.29
CA LYS A 192 11.13 -0.36 -13.84
C LYS A 192 11.86 -1.60 -13.30
N GLN A 193 12.34 -2.51 -14.15
CA GLN A 193 13.27 -3.59 -13.75
C GLN A 193 14.74 -3.18 -13.83
N LEU A 194 15.03 -2.02 -14.44
CA LEU A 194 16.36 -1.43 -14.51
C LEU A 194 16.37 -0.14 -13.69
N ILE A 195 16.07 -0.26 -12.39
CA ILE A 195 16.71 0.63 -11.43
C ILE A 195 18.20 0.34 -11.58
N ASP A 196 18.95 1.37 -11.92
CA ASP A 196 20.40 1.38 -11.93
C ASP A 196 20.94 0.71 -10.66
N GLN A 197 21.42 -0.54 -10.80
CA GLN A 197 21.99 -1.33 -9.71
C GLN A 197 23.27 -0.68 -9.14
N SER A 198 23.74 0.41 -9.75
CA SER A 198 24.94 1.14 -9.33
C SER A 198 24.69 2.09 -8.16
N GLN A 199 23.45 2.32 -7.71
CA GLN A 199 23.16 3.19 -6.54
C GLN A 199 22.15 2.62 -5.52
N VAL A 200 21.89 1.31 -5.51
CA VAL A 200 21.32 0.67 -4.32
C VAL A 200 22.47 0.42 -3.36
N THR A 201 22.79 1.39 -2.51
CA THR A 201 23.55 1.08 -1.30
C THR A 201 22.72 0.07 -0.52
N GLU A 202 23.24 -1.15 -0.31
CA GLU A 202 22.59 -2.11 0.58
C GLU A 202 22.22 -1.37 1.87
N PRO A 203 20.94 -1.33 2.27
CA PRO A 203 20.58 -0.69 3.51
C PRO A 203 21.28 -1.46 4.62
N ALA A 204 22.25 -0.82 5.28
CA ALA A 204 23.11 -1.45 6.27
C ALA A 204 22.29 -2.36 7.20
N ARG A 205 22.47 -3.68 7.06
CA ARG A 205 21.77 -4.68 7.85
C ARG A 205 22.04 -4.40 9.33
N ASN A 206 20.98 -4.23 10.12
CA ASN A 206 21.12 -4.02 11.55
C ASN A 206 21.70 -5.29 12.18
N LYS A 207 22.98 -5.22 12.56
CA LYS A 207 23.76 -6.35 13.11
C LYS A 207 23.10 -6.97 14.36
N ASN A 208 22.19 -6.26 15.02
CA ASN A 208 21.45 -6.76 16.17
C ASN A 208 20.38 -7.81 15.81
N ILE A 209 20.01 -7.95 14.53
CA ILE A 209 19.11 -9.00 14.05
C ILE A 209 19.70 -10.38 14.29
N ASP A 210 21.03 -10.53 14.15
CA ASP A 210 21.71 -11.80 14.35
C ASP A 210 21.73 -12.23 15.82
N LEU A 211 21.57 -11.27 16.74
CA LEU A 211 21.48 -11.46 18.19
C LEU A 211 20.07 -11.85 18.67
N LEU A 212 19.08 -11.86 17.78
CA LEU A 212 17.72 -12.30 18.12
C LEU A 212 17.67 -13.81 18.32
N THR A 213 16.92 -14.23 19.33
CA THR A 213 16.62 -15.64 19.56
C THR A 213 15.75 -16.19 18.42
N LYS A 214 15.73 -17.53 18.26
CA LYS A 214 14.89 -18.19 17.25
C LYS A 214 13.42 -17.74 17.34
N ARG A 215 12.90 -17.64 18.56
CA ARG A 215 11.52 -17.21 18.82
C ARG A 215 11.27 -15.73 18.48
N GLU A 216 12.23 -14.87 18.77
CA GLU A 216 12.16 -13.45 18.39
C GLU A 216 12.21 -13.26 16.86
N LYS A 217 13.03 -14.05 16.14
CA LYS A 217 13.06 -14.02 14.67
C LYS A 217 11.75 -14.50 14.05
N GLU A 218 11.16 -15.56 14.61
CA GLU A 218 9.86 -16.07 14.17
C GLU A 218 8.75 -15.03 14.36
N ILE A 219 8.68 -14.39 15.54
CA ILE A 219 7.73 -13.32 15.82
C ILE A 219 7.97 -12.11 14.91
N LEU A 220 9.23 -11.71 14.70
CA LEU A 220 9.60 -10.61 13.82
C LEU A 220 9.18 -10.86 12.37
N LYS A 221 9.34 -12.10 11.88
CA LYS A 221 8.88 -12.51 10.56
C LYS A 221 7.36 -12.39 10.42
N LEU A 222 6.60 -12.91 11.37
CA LEU A 222 5.14 -12.80 11.34
C LEU A 222 4.68 -11.33 11.40
N ILE A 223 5.40 -10.48 12.14
CA ILE A 223 5.13 -9.04 12.15
C ILE A 223 5.42 -8.41 10.78
N SER A 224 6.50 -8.80 10.08
CA SER A 224 6.79 -8.32 8.71
C SER A 224 5.78 -8.77 7.66
N GLU A 225 5.10 -9.90 7.91
CA GLU A 225 3.97 -10.37 7.11
C GLU A 225 2.67 -9.58 7.40
N GLY A 226 2.71 -8.60 8.31
CA GLY A 226 1.59 -7.73 8.64
C GLY A 226 0.67 -8.25 9.75
N LEU A 227 1.02 -9.35 10.43
CA LEU A 227 0.14 -9.96 11.43
C LEU A 227 0.05 -9.12 12.72
N SER A 228 -1.17 -9.01 13.26
CA SER A 228 -1.45 -8.42 14.57
C SER A 228 -0.96 -9.31 15.71
N SER A 229 -0.80 -8.75 16.91
CA SER A 229 -0.34 -9.53 18.08
C SER A 229 -1.27 -10.68 18.45
N LYS A 230 -2.57 -10.53 18.18
CA LYS A 230 -3.56 -11.59 18.35
C LYS A 230 -3.34 -12.73 17.35
N GLN A 231 -3.06 -12.41 16.09
CA GLN A 231 -2.83 -13.43 15.06
C GLN A 231 -1.50 -14.14 15.28
N VAL A 232 -0.46 -13.42 15.71
CA VAL A 232 0.80 -14.01 16.11
C VAL A 232 0.58 -14.93 17.31
N SER A 233 -0.27 -14.54 18.28
CA SER A 233 -0.56 -15.36 19.46
C SER A 233 -1.27 -16.66 19.07
N ASP A 234 -2.23 -16.58 18.17
CA ASP A 234 -2.99 -17.72 17.66
C ASP A 234 -2.09 -18.67 16.83
N LYS A 235 -1.28 -18.12 15.92
CA LYS A 235 -0.39 -18.90 15.03
C LYS A 235 0.74 -19.59 15.78
N LEU A 236 1.19 -18.98 16.88
CA LEU A 236 2.30 -19.48 17.69
C LEU A 236 1.85 -20.21 18.96
N PHE A 237 0.55 -20.37 19.16
CA PHE A 237 -0.09 -21.00 20.33
C PHE A 237 0.44 -20.46 21.67
N ILE A 238 0.54 -19.13 21.78
CA ILE A 238 0.97 -18.43 22.99
C ILE A 238 -0.01 -17.32 23.36
N SER A 239 0.12 -16.72 24.55
CA SER A 239 -0.76 -15.61 24.93
C SER A 239 -0.41 -14.32 24.17
N ILE A 240 -1.40 -13.47 23.94
CA ILE A 240 -1.18 -12.13 23.35
C ILE A 240 -0.21 -11.27 24.18
N ASN A 241 -0.25 -11.39 25.52
CA ASN A 241 0.67 -10.71 26.42
C ASN A 241 2.12 -11.18 26.24
N THR A 242 2.30 -12.46 25.93
CA THR A 242 3.62 -13.03 25.59
C THR A 242 4.14 -12.42 24.28
N VAL A 243 3.28 -12.28 23.27
CA VAL A 243 3.63 -11.61 22.00
C VAL A 243 4.00 -10.15 22.21
N GLU A 244 3.21 -9.38 22.97
CA GLU A 244 3.52 -7.97 23.29
C GLU A 244 4.83 -7.81 24.06
N THR A 245 5.16 -8.77 24.92
CA THR A 245 6.45 -8.80 25.62
C THR A 245 7.59 -9.04 24.64
N HIS A 246 7.45 -10.00 23.72
CA HIS A 246 8.42 -10.21 22.65
C HIS A 246 8.56 -8.98 21.74
N ARG A 247 7.46 -8.27 21.41
CA ARG A 247 7.50 -7.03 20.63
C ARG A 247 8.32 -5.95 21.35
N ARG A 248 8.11 -5.74 22.65
CA ARG A 248 8.96 -4.81 23.44
C ARG A 248 10.43 -5.20 23.43
N HIS A 249 10.72 -6.49 23.60
CA HIS A 249 12.11 -6.98 23.56
C HIS A 249 12.74 -6.76 22.18
N LEU A 250 12.00 -7.01 21.12
CA LEU A 250 12.41 -6.74 19.74
C LEU A 250 12.69 -5.25 19.51
N LEU A 251 11.79 -4.36 19.94
CA LEU A 251 11.99 -2.90 19.85
C LEU A 251 13.28 -2.48 20.57
N SER A 252 13.47 -2.97 21.80
CA SER A 252 14.66 -2.66 22.61
C SER A 252 15.95 -3.20 21.98
N LYS A 253 15.95 -4.46 21.52
CA LYS A 253 17.15 -5.12 20.97
C LYS A 253 17.55 -4.54 19.62
N LEU A 254 16.57 -4.19 18.79
CA LEU A 254 16.82 -3.60 17.47
C LEU A 254 16.99 -2.07 17.53
N LYS A 255 16.84 -1.47 18.72
CA LYS A 255 16.96 -0.02 18.98
C LYS A 255 16.00 0.81 18.12
N VAL A 256 14.79 0.31 17.94
CA VAL A 256 13.72 0.93 17.16
C VAL A 256 12.60 1.39 18.06
N LYS A 257 11.93 2.48 17.69
CA LYS A 257 11.01 3.20 18.58
C LYS A 257 9.58 2.71 18.50
N ASN A 258 9.21 2.05 17.42
CA ASN A 258 7.83 1.64 17.16
C ASN A 258 7.76 0.42 16.24
N SER A 259 6.56 -0.17 16.16
CA SER A 259 6.29 -1.37 15.35
C SER A 259 6.53 -1.15 13.85
N ILE A 260 6.51 0.08 13.35
CA ILE A 260 6.74 0.41 11.94
C ILE A 260 8.23 0.30 11.61
N GLU A 261 9.08 0.88 12.46
CA GLU A 261 10.53 0.70 12.37
C GLU A 261 10.92 -0.77 12.55
N LEU A 262 10.18 -1.52 13.37
CA LEU A 262 10.37 -2.95 13.55
C LEU A 262 10.10 -3.75 12.26
N VAL A 263 9.02 -3.42 11.54
CA VAL A 263 8.72 -4.01 10.22
C VAL A 263 9.79 -3.64 9.20
N LYS A 264 10.25 -2.38 9.18
CA LYS A 264 11.33 -1.93 8.29
C LYS A 264 12.63 -2.72 8.50
N GLU A 265 13.00 -2.97 9.75
CA GLU A 265 14.19 -3.77 10.07
C GLU A 265 14.01 -5.26 9.71
N ALA A 266 12.79 -5.78 9.86
CA ALA A 266 12.45 -7.15 9.46
C ALA A 266 12.49 -7.36 7.94
N SER A 267 11.99 -6.41 7.15
CA SER A 267 12.05 -6.49 5.68
C SER A 267 13.49 -6.53 5.17
N LYS A 268 14.38 -5.74 5.77
CA LYS A 268 15.83 -5.80 5.48
C LYS A 268 16.47 -7.14 5.91
N ALA A 269 15.95 -7.76 6.98
CA ALA A 269 16.48 -8.99 7.54
C ALA A 269 16.10 -10.25 6.75
N PHE A 270 14.87 -10.29 6.23
CA PHE A 270 14.25 -11.51 5.73
C PHE A 270 14.02 -11.55 4.22
N TRP A 271 14.50 -10.55 3.46
CA TRP A 271 14.27 -10.42 2.01
C TRP A 271 12.80 -10.73 1.64
N LEU A 272 11.94 -9.78 1.99
CA LEU A 272 10.56 -9.66 1.53
C LEU A 272 10.47 -8.44 0.61
#